data_AF-A0A9D6YST3-F1
#
_entry.id   AF-A0A9D6YST3-F1
#
_cell.length_a   1.000
_cell.length_b   1.000
_cell.length_c   1.000
_cell.angle_alpha   90.00
_cell.angle_beta   90.00
_cell.angle_gamma   90.00
#
_symmetry.space_group_name_H-M   'P 1'
#
loop_
_entity.id
_entity.type
_entity.pdbx_description
1 polymer ?
#
loop_
_entity_poly.entity_id
_entity_poly.type
_entity_poly.pdbx_seq_one_letter_code
_entity_poly.pdbx_strand_id
1 'polypeptide(L)'
;MLLQQIINGLTIGSVYALIALGYTMVYGILQLINFAHGEIYMIGAYMGIIAIGFFIYLGIPDISIALTLILTFLAAIIFTGAYGITLERIAYRPLRNAPRLSILISAIGMSIFLQNYVMLAQGAKDKIFPHELKIQGGFIIADAHITYTQILIMAISVLMMAGLTWFIKKTRVGMAMRATAQDMRMAGLLGIDTNRIIVITF
;
A
#
# COMPACT_ATOMS: atom_id res chain seq x y z
N MET A 1 2.01 11.03 30.26
CA MET A 1 0.89 11.47 29.38
C MET A 1 1.36 12.09 28.06
N LEU A 2 2.15 13.18 28.06
CA LEU A 2 2.56 13.84 26.81
C LEU A 2 3.42 12.94 25.90
N LEU A 3 4.39 12.21 26.46
CA LEU A 3 5.22 11.25 25.73
C LEU A 3 4.39 10.17 25.03
N GLN A 4 3.40 9.60 25.72
CA GLN A 4 2.46 8.62 25.14
C GLN A 4 1.69 9.20 23.94
N GLN A 5 1.23 10.44 24.05
CA GLN A 5 0.49 11.08 22.95
C GLN A 5 1.39 11.36 21.74
N ILE A 6 2.66 11.71 21.97
CA ILE A 6 3.65 11.83 20.88
C ILE A 6 3.85 10.49 20.17
N ILE A 7 4.00 9.39 20.92
CA ILE A 7 4.18 8.04 20.34
C ILE A 7 2.93 7.61 19.56
N ASN A 8 1.74 7.83 20.12
CA ASN A 8 0.48 7.53 19.45
C ASN A 8 0.32 8.37 18.17
N GLY A 9 0.61 9.67 18.25
CA GLY A 9 0.58 10.59 17.11
C GLY A 9 1.58 10.22 16.02
N LEU A 10 2.81 9.82 16.40
CA LEU A 10 3.84 9.37 15.48
C LEU A 10 3.46 8.04 14.80
N THR A 11 2.81 7.14 15.53
CA THR A 11 2.31 5.87 14.96
C THR A 11 1.24 6.14 13.90
N ILE A 12 0.23 6.95 14.23
CA ILE A 12 -0.85 7.31 13.30
C ILE A 12 -0.29 8.09 12.11
N GLY A 13 0.61 9.04 12.37
CA GLY A 13 1.32 9.80 11.34
C GLY A 13 2.15 8.91 10.41
N SER A 14 2.76 7.83 10.93
CA SER A 14 3.51 6.86 10.12
C SER A 14 2.61 6.09 9.15
N VAL A 15 1.39 5.76 9.57
CA VAL A 15 0.37 5.14 8.70
C VAL A 15 -0.07 6.13 7.63
N TYR A 16 -0.38 7.37 8.00
CA TYR A 16 -0.75 8.40 7.03
C TYR A 16 0.38 8.74 6.05
N ALA A 17 1.64 8.73 6.52
CA ALA A 17 2.80 8.92 5.66
C ALA A 17 2.93 7.79 4.62
N LEU A 18 2.68 6.54 5.00
CA LEU A 18 2.67 5.41 4.05
C LEU A 18 1.54 5.54 3.02
N ILE A 19 0.34 5.92 3.45
CA ILE A 19 -0.80 6.13 2.54
C ILE A 19 -0.49 7.28 1.56
N ALA A 20 0.03 8.39 2.08
CA ALA A 20 0.41 9.56 1.28
C ALA A 20 1.55 9.24 0.30
N LEU A 21 2.53 8.43 0.71
CA LEU A 21 3.63 8.00 -0.14
C LEU A 21 3.14 7.21 -1.35
N GLY A 22 2.20 6.27 -1.17
CA GLY A 22 1.58 5.56 -2.30
C GLY A 22 0.77 6.50 -3.20
N TYR A 23 -0.05 7.37 -2.61
CA TYR A 23 -0.90 8.30 -3.36
C TYR A 23 -0.08 9.29 -4.20
N THR A 24 0.99 9.85 -3.62
CA THR A 24 1.86 10.82 -4.29
C THR A 24 2.66 10.21 -5.43
N MET A 25 2.96 8.91 -5.40
CA MET A 25 3.60 8.22 -6.51
C MET A 25 2.71 8.13 -7.74
N VAL A 26 1.50 7.64 -7.57
CA VAL A 26 0.54 7.49 -8.68
C VAL A 26 0.12 8.88 -9.21
N TYR A 27 -0.21 9.80 -8.30
CA TYR A 27 -0.56 11.17 -8.65
C TYR A 27 0.63 11.91 -9.30
N GLY A 28 1.85 11.67 -8.84
CA GLY A 28 3.04 12.33 -9.39
C GLY A 28 3.29 12.02 -10.86
N ILE A 29 2.94 10.81 -11.31
CA ILE A 29 3.11 10.40 -12.71
C ILE A 29 1.88 10.73 -13.56
N LEU A 30 0.68 10.40 -13.06
CA LEU A 30 -0.54 10.55 -13.85
C LEU A 30 -1.21 11.91 -13.72
N GLN A 31 -0.95 12.64 -12.63
CA GLN A 31 -1.67 13.88 -12.25
C GLN A 31 -3.19 13.68 -12.20
N LEU A 32 -3.63 12.46 -11.88
CA LEU A 32 -5.03 12.06 -11.78
C LEU A 32 -5.33 11.65 -10.33
N ILE A 33 -6.48 12.09 -9.83
CA ILE A 33 -6.95 11.71 -8.50
C ILE A 33 -7.38 10.25 -8.54
N ASN A 34 -6.70 9.40 -7.79
CA ASN A 34 -7.02 7.98 -7.65
C ASN A 34 -7.85 7.75 -6.37
N PHE A 35 -9.18 7.74 -6.50
CA PHE A 35 -10.09 7.46 -5.38
C PHE A 35 -9.99 6.01 -4.88
N ALA A 36 -9.64 5.07 -5.77
CA ALA A 36 -9.54 3.65 -5.44
C ALA A 36 -8.29 3.30 -4.59
N HIS A 37 -7.37 4.25 -4.37
CA HIS A 37 -6.15 4.01 -3.56
C HIS A 37 -6.47 3.55 -2.14
N GLY A 38 -7.52 4.12 -1.52
CA GLY A 38 -8.00 3.68 -0.20
C GLY A 38 -8.48 2.23 -0.21
N GLU A 39 -9.15 1.81 -1.29
CA GLU A 39 -9.64 0.43 -1.42
C GLU A 39 -8.49 -0.56 -1.64
N ILE A 40 -7.42 -0.17 -2.33
CA ILE A 40 -6.20 -0.99 -2.47
C ILE A 40 -5.57 -1.21 -1.09
N TYR A 41 -5.51 -0.16 -0.26
CA TYR A 41 -5.02 -0.27 1.12
C TYR A 41 -5.89 -1.22 1.95
N MET A 42 -7.22 -1.13 1.81
CA MET A 42 -8.17 -2.05 2.43
C MET A 42 -7.91 -3.49 1.98
N ILE A 43 -7.82 -3.74 0.66
CA ILE A 43 -7.55 -5.09 0.11
C ILE A 43 -6.25 -5.64 0.68
N GLY A 44 -5.19 -4.84 0.78
CA GLY A 44 -3.92 -5.27 1.38
C GLY A 44 -4.08 -5.71 2.84
N ALA A 45 -4.88 -5.00 3.63
CA ALA A 45 -5.17 -5.38 5.01
C ALA A 45 -5.95 -6.70 5.10
N TYR A 46 -6.99 -6.87 4.29
CA TYR A 46 -7.75 -8.13 4.24
C TYR A 46 -6.91 -9.32 3.74
N MET A 47 -6.07 -9.11 2.73
CA MET A 47 -5.15 -10.16 2.25
C MET A 47 -4.14 -10.53 3.33
N GLY A 48 -3.70 -9.59 4.16
CA GLY A 48 -2.91 -9.88 5.35
C GLY A 48 -3.62 -10.81 6.34
N ILE A 49 -4.89 -10.53 6.65
CA ILE A 49 -5.70 -11.36 7.55
C ILE A 49 -5.91 -12.77 6.97
N ILE A 50 -6.27 -12.86 5.68
CA ILE A 50 -6.51 -14.13 5.00
C ILE A 50 -5.23 -14.96 4.94
N ALA A 51 -4.09 -14.34 4.57
CA ALA A 51 -2.81 -15.03 4.48
C ALA A 51 -2.35 -15.53 5.86
N ILE A 52 -2.51 -14.73 6.92
CA ILE A 52 -2.18 -15.16 8.29
C ILE A 52 -3.09 -16.33 8.71
N GLY A 53 -4.40 -16.23 8.51
CA GLY A 53 -5.33 -17.31 8.83
C GLY A 53 -4.99 -18.61 8.10
N PHE A 54 -4.60 -18.51 6.83
CA PHE A 54 -4.15 -19.64 6.03
C PHE A 54 -2.86 -20.28 6.58
N PHE A 55 -1.86 -19.47 6.94
CA PHE A 55 -0.61 -19.99 7.49
C PHE A 55 -0.76 -20.54 8.92
N ILE A 56 -1.66 -19.96 9.73
CA ILE A 56 -2.08 -20.52 11.02
C ILE A 56 -2.68 -21.91 10.82
N TYR A 57 -3.62 -22.06 9.89
CA TYR A 57 -4.24 -23.35 9.59
C TYR A 57 -3.20 -24.41 9.17
N LEU A 58 -2.13 -24.00 8.48
CA LEU A 58 -1.01 -24.87 8.10
C LEU A 58 -0.01 -25.16 9.23
N GLY A 59 -0.18 -24.57 10.42
CA GLY A 59 0.74 -24.77 11.56
C GLY A 59 2.12 -24.11 11.41
N ILE A 60 2.29 -23.20 10.45
CA ILE A 60 3.57 -22.49 10.23
C ILE A 60 4.00 -21.61 11.43
N PRO A 61 3.08 -20.94 12.16
CA PRO A 61 3.45 -20.15 13.34
C PRO A 61 4.18 -20.93 14.44
N ASP A 62 3.93 -22.24 14.55
CA ASP A 62 4.61 -23.10 15.53
C ASP A 62 6.09 -23.31 15.19
N ILE A 63 6.45 -23.15 13.92
CA ILE A 63 7.83 -23.24 13.42
C ILE A 63 8.56 -21.92 13.65
N SER A 64 7.96 -20.80 13.21
CA SER A 64 8.53 -19.46 13.42
C SER A 64 7.52 -18.35 13.13
N ILE A 65 7.27 -17.50 14.12
CA ILE A 65 6.43 -16.30 13.98
C ILE A 65 7.01 -15.34 12.93
N ALA A 66 8.34 -15.19 12.88
CA ALA A 66 9.00 -14.31 11.92
C ALA A 66 8.81 -14.78 10.48
N LEU A 67 8.88 -16.10 10.25
CA LEU A 67 8.65 -16.69 8.93
C LEU A 67 7.21 -16.46 8.47
N THR A 68 6.22 -16.70 9.34
CA THR A 68 4.81 -16.44 9.04
C THR A 68 4.58 -14.99 8.64
N LEU A 69 5.13 -14.04 9.40
CA LEU A 69 5.00 -12.61 9.08
C LEU A 69 5.60 -12.27 7.71
N ILE A 70 6.81 -12.75 7.40
CA ILE A 70 7.45 -12.50 6.10
C ILE A 70 6.61 -13.07 4.96
N LEU A 71 6.12 -14.31 5.10
CA LEU A 71 5.28 -14.94 4.08
C LEU A 71 3.95 -14.20 3.90
N THR A 72 3.33 -13.75 4.99
CA THR A 72 2.13 -12.90 4.94
C THR A 72 2.41 -11.60 4.21
N PHE A 73 3.50 -10.90 4.54
CA PHE A 73 3.86 -9.65 3.89
C PHE A 73 4.09 -9.87 2.38
N LEU A 74 4.80 -10.92 2.00
CA LEU A 74 5.03 -11.26 0.59
C LEU A 74 3.72 -11.58 -0.14
N ALA A 75 2.85 -12.39 0.47
CA ALA A 75 1.54 -12.69 -0.10
C ALA A 75 0.72 -11.40 -0.28
N ALA A 76 0.64 -10.56 0.75
CA ALA A 76 -0.06 -9.28 0.70
C ALA A 76 0.50 -8.38 -0.41
N ILE A 77 1.83 -8.25 -0.54
CA ILE A 77 2.46 -7.45 -1.61
C ILE A 77 2.07 -7.98 -2.99
N ILE A 78 2.18 -9.29 -3.23
CA ILE A 78 1.89 -9.91 -4.53
C ILE A 78 0.44 -9.68 -4.91
N PHE A 79 -0.50 -9.96 -4.00
CA PHE A 79 -1.92 -9.81 -4.28
C PHE A 79 -2.33 -8.35 -4.43
N THR A 80 -1.87 -7.47 -3.54
CA THR A 80 -2.23 -6.04 -3.60
C THR A 80 -1.65 -5.39 -4.85
N GLY A 81 -0.41 -5.72 -5.24
CA GLY A 81 0.18 -5.28 -6.50
C GLY A 81 -0.56 -5.83 -7.72
N ALA A 82 -1.00 -7.09 -7.69
CA ALA A 82 -1.84 -7.64 -8.76
C ALA A 82 -3.16 -6.87 -8.89
N TYR A 83 -3.80 -6.50 -7.78
CA TYR A 83 -4.99 -5.64 -7.78
C TYR A 83 -4.71 -4.23 -8.32
N GLY A 84 -3.57 -3.62 -7.96
CA GLY A 84 -3.14 -2.33 -8.51
C GLY A 84 -3.00 -2.38 -10.04
N ILE A 85 -2.32 -3.41 -10.55
CA ILE A 85 -2.11 -3.63 -11.98
C ILE A 85 -3.44 -3.90 -12.72
N THR A 86 -4.35 -4.70 -12.14
CA THR A 86 -5.64 -4.97 -12.79
C THR A 86 -6.51 -3.72 -12.84
N LEU A 87 -6.51 -2.92 -11.77
CA LEU A 87 -7.21 -1.65 -11.70
C LEU A 87 -6.65 -0.65 -12.73
N GLU A 88 -5.33 -0.54 -12.86
CA GLU A 88 -4.70 0.27 -13.92
C GLU A 88 -5.19 -0.17 -15.30
N ARG A 89 -5.14 -1.47 -15.60
CA ARG A 89 -5.46 -1.99 -16.94
C ARG A 89 -6.93 -1.83 -17.32
N ILE A 90 -7.83 -2.02 -16.36
CA ILE A 90 -9.28 -2.06 -16.61
C ILE A 90 -9.89 -0.67 -16.51
N ALA A 91 -9.53 0.11 -15.49
CA ALA A 91 -10.20 1.37 -15.20
C ALA A 91 -9.46 2.59 -15.76
N TYR A 92 -8.12 2.62 -15.67
CA TYR A 92 -7.36 3.82 -15.98
C TYR A 92 -6.79 3.83 -17.40
N ARG A 93 -6.19 2.72 -17.84
CA ARG A 93 -5.51 2.62 -19.13
C ARG A 93 -6.42 2.92 -20.33
N PRO A 94 -7.68 2.44 -20.39
CA PRO A 94 -8.57 2.73 -21.52
C PRO A 94 -8.98 4.21 -21.60
N LEU A 95 -9.03 4.89 -20.46
CA LEU A 95 -9.52 6.26 -20.34
C LEU A 95 -8.41 7.31 -20.32
N ARG A 96 -7.15 6.91 -20.50
CA ARG A 96 -5.99 7.79 -20.44
C ARG A 96 -6.04 8.99 -21.39
N ASN A 97 -6.63 8.81 -22.58
CA ASN A 97 -6.79 9.88 -23.57
C ASN A 97 -8.17 10.58 -23.46
N ALA A 98 -9.02 10.16 -22.53
CA ALA A 98 -10.34 10.72 -22.33
C ALA A 98 -10.25 12.01 -21.47
N PRO A 99 -11.30 12.83 -21.45
CA PRO A 99 -11.39 13.97 -20.54
C PRO A 99 -11.17 13.55 -19.09
N ARG A 100 -10.53 14.41 -18.28
CA ARG A 100 -10.21 14.13 -16.87
C ARG A 100 -11.42 13.71 -16.04
N LEU A 101 -12.60 14.25 -16.36
CA LEU A 101 -13.87 13.89 -15.73
C LEU A 101 -14.21 12.40 -15.92
N SER A 102 -13.99 11.84 -17.11
CA SER A 102 -14.26 10.42 -17.38
C SER A 102 -13.39 9.50 -16.53
N ILE A 103 -12.11 9.87 -16.34
CA ILE A 103 -11.19 9.11 -15.49
C ILE A 103 -11.60 9.19 -14.03
N LEU A 104 -12.01 10.37 -13.56
CA LEU A 104 -12.51 10.56 -12.20
C LEU A 104 -13.77 9.72 -11.93
N ILE A 105 -14.72 9.70 -12.87
CA ILE A 105 -15.94 8.88 -12.75
C ILE A 105 -15.57 7.39 -12.67
N SER A 106 -14.64 6.93 -13.51
CA SER A 106 -14.17 5.54 -13.46
C SER A 106 -13.46 5.20 -12.14
N ALA A 107 -12.63 6.12 -11.63
CA ALA A 107 -11.95 5.95 -10.34
C ALA A 107 -12.95 5.81 -9.18
N ILE A 108 -13.98 6.66 -9.13
CA ILE A 108 -15.05 6.57 -8.13
C ILE A 108 -15.84 5.29 -8.30
N GLY A 109 -16.20 4.94 -9.55
CA GLY A 109 -16.91 3.70 -9.87
C GLY A 109 -16.15 2.45 -9.40
N MET A 110 -14.84 2.41 -9.62
CA MET A 110 -14.01 1.31 -9.10
C MET A 110 -13.87 1.31 -7.59
N SER A 111 -13.80 2.48 -6.95
CA SER A 111 -13.77 2.56 -5.48
C SER A 111 -15.02 1.89 -4.89
N ILE A 112 -16.20 2.29 -5.38
CA ILE A 112 -17.50 1.73 -4.95
C ILE A 112 -17.57 0.24 -5.28
N PHE A 113 -17.11 -0.18 -6.46
CA PHE A 113 -17.11 -1.58 -6.85
C PHE A 113 -16.24 -2.44 -5.93
N LEU A 114 -15.00 -2.02 -5.65
CA LEU A 114 -14.07 -2.77 -4.80
C LEU A 114 -14.56 -2.82 -3.35
N GLN A 115 -15.10 -1.71 -2.85
CA GLN A 115 -15.72 -1.66 -1.52
C GLN A 115 -16.86 -2.67 -1.40
N ASN A 116 -17.80 -2.67 -2.36
CA ASN A 116 -18.92 -3.61 -2.35
C ASN A 116 -18.48 -5.06 -2.57
N TYR A 117 -17.47 -5.28 -3.42
CA TYR A 117 -16.90 -6.61 -3.63
C TYR A 117 -16.35 -7.21 -2.33
N VAL A 118 -15.54 -6.43 -1.59
CA VAL A 118 -15.01 -6.87 -0.30
C VAL A 118 -16.12 -7.06 0.73
N MET A 119 -17.13 -6.17 0.74
CA MET A 119 -18.29 -6.31 1.62
C MET A 119 -19.06 -7.62 1.37
N LEU A 120 -19.24 -8.02 0.11
CA LEU A 120 -19.88 -9.29 -0.25
C LEU A 120 -19.00 -10.50 0.07
N ALA A 121 -17.69 -10.40 -0.16
CA ALA A 121 -16.76 -11.51 0.04
C ALA A 121 -16.41 -11.77 1.52
N GLN A 122 -16.28 -10.71 2.33
CA GLN A 122 -15.79 -10.78 3.72
C GLN A 122 -16.85 -10.43 4.77
N GLY A 123 -17.95 -9.82 4.35
CA GLY A 123 -18.99 -9.27 5.21
C GLY A 123 -18.69 -7.82 5.63
N ALA A 124 -19.73 -7.13 6.13
CA ALA A 124 -19.65 -5.73 6.55
C ALA A 124 -19.12 -5.51 7.98
N LYS A 125 -18.76 -6.59 8.69
CA LYS A 125 -18.25 -6.50 10.07
C LYS A 125 -16.75 -6.30 10.05
N ASP A 126 -16.27 -5.45 10.96
CA ASP A 126 -14.84 -5.24 11.20
C ASP A 126 -14.15 -6.57 11.49
N LYS A 127 -13.02 -6.79 10.83
CA LYS A 127 -12.17 -7.96 11.07
C LYS A 127 -11.03 -7.53 11.97
N ILE A 128 -10.89 -8.24 13.09
CA ILE A 128 -9.77 -8.03 14.01
C ILE A 128 -8.62 -8.92 13.54
N PHE A 129 -7.42 -8.35 13.54
CA PHE A 129 -6.22 -9.10 13.20
C PHE A 129 -6.01 -10.24 14.22
N PRO A 130 -5.67 -11.47 13.79
CA PRO A 130 -5.52 -12.60 14.71
C PRO A 130 -4.47 -12.32 15.80
N HIS A 131 -4.88 -12.39 17.07
CA HIS A 131 -4.01 -12.18 18.24
C HIS A 131 -3.09 -13.37 18.55
N GLU A 132 -3.20 -14.44 17.75
CA GLU A 132 -2.43 -15.68 17.88
C GLU A 132 -0.95 -15.50 17.53
N LEU A 133 -0.64 -14.50 16.71
CA LEU A 133 0.70 -13.94 16.64
C LEU A 133 0.97 -13.30 18.00
N LYS A 134 1.69 -14.01 18.88
CA LYS A 134 2.09 -13.58 20.25
C LYS A 134 3.02 -12.36 20.25
N ILE A 135 2.81 -11.39 19.37
CA ILE A 135 3.40 -10.05 19.35
C ILE A 135 2.69 -9.24 20.45
N GLN A 136 2.68 -9.77 21.66
CA GLN A 136 2.12 -9.11 22.83
C GLN A 136 3.26 -8.53 23.64
N GLY A 137 3.03 -7.35 24.20
CA GLY A 137 4.01 -6.61 24.99
C GLY A 137 4.56 -5.39 24.27
N GLY A 138 5.60 -4.84 24.88
CA GLY A 138 6.17 -3.56 24.51
C GLY A 138 7.21 -3.13 25.53
N PHE A 139 7.79 -1.97 25.30
CA PHE A 139 8.69 -1.34 26.24
C PHE A 139 7.95 -0.24 26.99
N ILE A 140 8.21 -0.15 28.30
CA ILE A 140 7.78 0.98 29.11
C ILE A 140 8.99 1.91 29.22
N ILE A 141 8.87 3.11 28.67
CA ILE A 141 9.90 4.15 28.73
C ILE A 141 9.25 5.39 29.34
N ALA A 142 9.73 5.81 30.52
CA ALA A 142 9.25 7.01 31.21
C ALA A 142 7.71 7.14 31.25
N ASP A 143 7.04 6.08 31.75
CA ASP A 143 5.57 5.94 31.83
C ASP A 143 4.81 5.97 30.49
N ALA A 144 5.51 5.83 29.35
CA ALA A 144 4.89 5.57 28.06
C ALA A 144 5.05 4.10 27.67
N HIS A 145 3.95 3.46 27.27
CA HIS A 145 3.92 2.10 26.80
C HIS A 145 3.99 2.08 25.26
N ILE A 146 5.09 1.56 24.73
CA ILE A 146 5.34 1.44 23.29
C ILE A 146 5.18 -0.02 22.89
N THR A 147 4.15 -0.33 22.10
CA THR A 147 3.91 -1.71 21.65
C THR A 147 4.88 -2.10 20.53
N TYR A 148 5.19 -3.39 20.42
CA TYR A 148 5.99 -3.89 19.30
C TYR A 148 5.36 -3.56 17.93
N THR A 149 4.03 -3.54 17.84
CA THR A 149 3.29 -3.13 16.64
C THR A 149 3.56 -1.67 16.28
N GLN A 150 3.59 -0.75 17.26
CA GLN A 150 3.92 0.66 17.01
C GLN A 150 5.35 0.81 16.48
N ILE A 151 6.31 0.10 17.09
CA ILE A 151 7.72 0.09 16.63
C ILE A 151 7.81 -0.41 15.21
N LEU A 152 7.12 -1.51 14.89
CA LEU A 152 7.12 -2.11 13.56
C LEU A 152 6.48 -1.19 12.51
N ILE A 153 5.36 -0.53 12.82
CA ILE A 153 4.74 0.47 11.93
C ILE A 153 5.72 1.62 11.63
N MET A 154 6.34 2.18 12.66
CA MET A 154 7.30 3.28 12.50
C MET A 154 8.53 2.84 11.70
N ALA A 155 9.09 1.66 12.01
CA ALA A 155 10.26 1.12 11.33
C ALA A 155 9.97 0.84 9.84
N ILE A 156 8.84 0.20 9.52
CA ILE A 156 8.43 -0.05 8.13
C ILE A 156 8.18 1.27 7.41
N SER A 157 7.51 2.24 8.06
CA SER A 157 7.26 3.55 7.45
C SER A 157 8.55 4.25 7.04
N VAL A 158 9.51 4.35 7.96
CA VAL A 158 10.83 4.95 7.69
C VAL A 158 11.58 4.17 6.59
N LEU A 159 11.58 2.84 6.67
CA LEU A 159 12.26 1.98 5.70
C LEU A 159 11.65 2.12 4.30
N MET A 160 10.32 2.16 4.17
CA MET A 160 9.63 2.36 2.90
C MET A 160 9.85 3.76 2.34
N MET A 161 9.80 4.80 3.17
CA MET A 161 10.09 6.18 2.74
C MET A 161 11.53 6.33 2.23
N ALA A 162 12.51 5.83 3.00
CA ALA A 162 13.92 5.87 2.62
C ALA A 162 14.18 5.00 1.37
N GLY A 163 13.63 3.78 1.35
CA GLY A 163 13.77 2.81 0.27
C GLY A 163 13.19 3.33 -1.04
N LEU A 164 11.97 3.89 -1.01
CA LEU A 164 11.35 4.47 -2.19
C LEU A 164 12.10 5.72 -2.66
N THR A 165 12.52 6.59 -1.75
CA THR A 165 13.30 7.80 -2.10
C THR A 165 14.60 7.41 -2.80
N TRP A 166 15.31 6.40 -2.26
CA TRP A 166 16.50 5.85 -2.87
C TRP A 166 16.19 5.22 -4.23
N PHE A 167 15.15 4.38 -4.31
CA PHE A 167 14.72 3.73 -5.54
C PHE A 167 14.45 4.75 -6.66
N ILE A 168 13.68 5.79 -6.37
CA ILE A 168 13.41 6.86 -7.33
C ILE A 168 14.73 7.52 -7.72
N LYS A 169 15.48 8.07 -6.76
CA LYS A 169 16.65 8.93 -7.06
C LYS A 169 17.83 8.17 -7.67
N LYS A 170 18.02 6.89 -7.36
CA LYS A 170 19.25 6.14 -7.67
C LYS A 170 19.09 5.01 -8.68
N THR A 171 17.87 4.65 -9.11
CA THR A 171 17.67 3.58 -10.10
C THR A 171 17.30 4.10 -11.50
N ARG A 172 17.53 3.27 -12.53
CA ARG A 172 17.12 3.56 -13.91
C ARG A 172 15.60 3.65 -14.06
N VAL A 173 14.86 2.77 -13.37
CA VAL A 173 13.39 2.81 -13.35
C VAL A 173 12.91 4.11 -12.70
N GLY A 174 13.52 4.50 -11.58
CA GLY A 174 13.22 5.77 -10.92
C GLY A 174 13.55 7.02 -11.75
N MET A 175 14.60 6.96 -12.57
CA MET A 175 14.90 8.01 -13.56
C MET A 175 13.79 8.09 -14.63
N ALA A 176 13.36 6.96 -15.17
CA ALA A 176 12.29 6.88 -16.15
C ALA A 176 10.94 7.34 -15.57
N MET A 177 10.65 7.01 -14.31
CA MET A 177 9.48 7.54 -13.56
C MET A 177 9.50 9.07 -13.51
N ARG A 178 10.62 9.68 -13.11
CA ARG A 178 10.73 11.14 -13.05
C ARG A 178 10.61 11.77 -14.44
N ALA A 179 11.22 11.18 -15.47
CA ALA A 179 11.09 11.68 -16.84
C ALA A 179 9.63 11.64 -17.32
N THR A 180 8.94 10.53 -17.04
CA THR A 180 7.52 10.33 -17.39
C THR A 180 6.61 11.30 -16.64
N ALA A 181 6.92 11.61 -15.38
CA ALA A 181 6.18 12.59 -14.57
C ALA A 181 6.35 14.04 -15.04
N GLN A 182 7.48 14.37 -15.68
CA GLN A 182 7.74 15.71 -16.22
C GLN A 182 7.03 15.92 -17.56
N ASP A 183 7.28 15.02 -18.51
CA ASP A 183 6.59 15.02 -19.81
C ASP A 183 6.52 13.57 -20.33
N MET A 184 5.35 12.98 -20.15
CA MET A 184 5.08 11.62 -20.59
C MET A 184 5.19 11.46 -22.11
N ARG A 185 4.85 12.48 -22.91
CA ARG A 185 4.90 12.39 -24.36
C ARG A 185 6.35 12.43 -24.83
N MET A 186 7.15 13.35 -24.29
CA MET A 186 8.57 13.44 -24.62
C MET A 186 9.35 12.21 -24.13
N ALA A 187 9.07 11.72 -22.93
CA ALA A 187 9.67 10.48 -22.42
C ALA A 187 9.43 9.29 -23.37
N GLY A 188 8.21 9.17 -23.92
CA GLY A 188 7.88 8.16 -24.92
C GLY A 188 8.67 8.30 -26.23
N LEU A 189 8.88 9.53 -26.71
CA LEU A 189 9.69 9.81 -27.91
C LEU A 189 11.17 9.49 -27.72
N LEU A 190 11.67 9.57 -26.50
CA LEU A 190 13.06 9.22 -26.13
C LEU A 190 13.26 7.71 -25.86
N GLY A 191 12.25 6.87 -26.15
CA GLY A 191 12.35 5.41 -26.05
C GLY A 191 12.01 4.83 -24.67
N ILE A 192 11.46 5.63 -23.75
CA ILE A 192 10.95 5.11 -22.48
C ILE A 192 9.56 4.50 -22.72
N ASP A 193 9.38 3.23 -22.38
CA ASP A 193 8.05 2.60 -22.35
C ASP A 193 7.24 3.16 -21.17
N THR A 194 6.56 4.27 -21.41
CA THR A 194 5.78 4.97 -20.37
C THR A 194 4.69 4.08 -19.79
N ASN A 195 4.03 3.25 -20.61
CA ASN A 195 3.01 2.29 -20.17
C ASN A 195 3.56 1.34 -19.11
N ARG A 196 4.76 0.79 -19.34
CA ARG A 196 5.42 -0.07 -18.35
C ARG A 196 5.77 0.69 -17.06
N ILE A 197 6.23 1.93 -17.17
CA ILE A 197 6.56 2.75 -16.00
C ILE A 197 5.33 3.02 -15.12
N ILE A 198 4.17 3.27 -15.71
CA ILE A 198 2.93 3.47 -14.95
C ILE A 198 2.50 2.19 -14.27
N VAL A 199 2.53 1.06 -14.98
CA VAL A 199 2.19 -0.24 -14.39
C VAL A 199 3.11 -0.59 -13.21
N ILE A 200 4.38 -0.19 -13.24
CA ILE A 200 5.31 -0.37 -12.11
C ILE A 200 4.99 0.57 -10.93
N THR A 201 4.29 1.68 -11.20
CA THR A 201 3.92 2.67 -10.18
C THR A 201 2.64 2.29 -9.43
N PHE A 202 1.74 1.56 -10.08
CA PHE A 202 0.55 0.96 -9.47
C PHE A 202 0.89 -0.34 -8.74
#